data_AF-A0A954NHM5-F1
#
_entry.id   AF-A0A954NHM5-F1
#
_cell.length_a   1.000
_cell.length_b   1.000
_cell.length_c   1.000
_cell.angle_alpha   90.00
_cell.angle_beta   90.00
_cell.angle_gamma   90.00
#
_symmetry.space_group_name_H-M   'P 1'
#
loop_
_entity.id
_entity.type
_entity.pdbx_description
1 polymer ?
#
loop_
_entity_poly.entity_id
_entity_poly.type
_entity_poly.pdbx_seq_one_letter_code
_entity_poly.pdbx_strand_id
1 'polypeptide(L)'
;MFVRSFSIQHWTRSSLLLAVVSVSATAASIVSAQEAEGEPSEPPKVSFFREVRPILQEHCQGCHQPAKRGGDYVLTDFAALGTPGESEEPVVVPGDPDSSNLIVQIVPRDGNAAMPKDKPPLHEEQIEVLRRWIEQGAEDDTPLSNQVTIDAEHPPVYTQPPVVTSVAVAPQGDWLAVSGYHEVLLFAVT
;
A
#
# COMPACT_ATOMS: atom_id res chain seq x y z
N MET A 1 23.42 -18.97 29.70
CA MET A 1 24.66 -18.55 29.03
C MET A 1 25.31 -19.78 28.41
N PHE A 2 25.06 -20.05 27.13
CA PHE A 2 25.85 -21.01 26.33
C PHE A 2 25.69 -20.64 24.85
N VAL A 3 26.81 -20.31 24.22
CA VAL A 3 26.95 -19.84 22.83
C VAL A 3 27.07 -21.07 21.93
N ARG A 4 26.32 -21.12 20.82
CA ARG A 4 26.55 -22.13 19.76
C ARG A 4 27.34 -21.48 18.62
N SER A 5 28.51 -22.06 18.37
CA SER A 5 29.51 -21.63 17.40
C SER A 5 29.06 -21.93 15.95
N PHE A 6 29.21 -20.96 15.05
CA PHE A 6 29.07 -21.13 13.60
C PHE A 6 30.43 -21.52 13.01
N SER A 7 30.46 -22.65 12.29
CA SER A 7 31.64 -23.14 11.58
C SER A 7 31.62 -22.61 10.14
N ILE A 8 32.63 -21.82 9.77
CA ILE A 8 32.80 -21.25 8.43
C ILE A 8 33.49 -22.30 7.56
N GLN A 9 32.79 -22.82 6.54
CA GLN A 9 33.37 -23.69 5.52
C GLN A 9 34.19 -22.88 4.50
N HIS A 10 35.49 -22.78 4.73
CA HIS A 10 36.61 -22.89 3.80
C HIS A 10 36.20 -23.19 2.33
N TRP A 11 36.22 -22.19 1.46
CA TRP A 11 36.19 -22.39 0.00
C TRP A 11 37.63 -22.53 -0.50
N THR A 12 37.98 -23.72 -0.98
CA THR A 12 39.27 -24.02 -1.58
C THR A 12 39.37 -23.49 -3.01
N ARG A 13 40.49 -22.82 -3.28
CA ARG A 13 40.91 -22.23 -4.57
C ARG A 13 41.39 -23.33 -5.53
N SER A 14 40.99 -23.29 -6.80
CA SER A 14 41.64 -23.96 -7.96
C SER A 14 40.79 -23.70 -9.21
N SER A 15 41.28 -23.44 -10.42
CA SER A 15 42.63 -23.33 -10.97
C SER A 15 42.55 -22.55 -12.28
N LEU A 16 43.64 -21.85 -12.63
CA LEU A 16 43.87 -21.29 -13.96
C LEU A 16 43.92 -22.41 -15.01
N LEU A 17 43.32 -22.16 -16.18
CA LEU A 17 43.77 -22.73 -17.45
C LEU A 17 43.93 -21.61 -18.47
N LEU A 18 45.19 -21.37 -18.83
CA LEU A 18 45.62 -20.62 -20.02
C LEU A 18 45.35 -21.49 -21.26
N ALA A 19 44.67 -20.93 -22.26
CA ALA A 19 44.70 -21.45 -23.62
C ALA A 19 44.81 -20.29 -24.62
N VAL A 20 45.55 -20.57 -25.68
CA VAL A 20 46.36 -19.66 -26.48
C VAL A 20 45.66 -19.34 -27.80
N VAL A 21 45.71 -18.07 -28.17
CA VAL A 21 45.75 -17.44 -29.52
C VAL A 21 45.08 -18.17 -30.69
N SER A 22 44.12 -17.48 -31.30
CA SER A 22 44.02 -17.39 -32.77
C SER A 22 43.49 -16.02 -33.18
N VAL A 23 44.38 -15.18 -33.72
CA VAL A 23 44.03 -13.96 -34.45
C VAL A 23 43.33 -14.37 -35.74
N SER A 24 42.12 -13.88 -35.96
CA SER A 24 41.46 -13.94 -37.27
C SER A 24 40.84 -12.58 -37.52
N ALA A 25 41.38 -11.89 -38.53
CA ALA A 25 40.87 -10.62 -39.02
C ALA A 25 39.62 -10.88 -39.87
N THR A 26 38.47 -10.31 -39.48
CA THR A 26 37.31 -10.19 -40.35
C THR A 26 36.58 -8.88 -40.12
N ALA A 27 36.54 -8.08 -41.18
CA ALA A 27 35.61 -7.01 -41.57
C ALA A 27 34.88 -6.22 -40.47
N ALA A 28 35.13 -4.91 -40.46
CA ALA A 28 34.28 -3.93 -39.79
C ALA A 28 32.88 -3.92 -40.45
N SER A 29 31.94 -4.61 -39.81
CA SER A 29 30.52 -4.40 -40.05
C SER A 29 30.07 -3.20 -39.22
N ILE A 30 29.66 -2.16 -39.92
CA ILE A 30 28.89 -1.03 -39.38
C ILE A 30 27.61 -1.62 -38.77
N VAL A 31 27.60 -1.82 -37.45
CA VAL A 31 26.39 -2.09 -36.69
C VAL A 31 25.62 -0.77 -36.68
N SER A 32 24.56 -0.71 -37.48
CA SER A 32 23.54 0.31 -37.34
C SER A 32 22.93 0.14 -35.95
N ALA A 33 23.17 1.13 -35.08
CA ALA A 33 22.47 1.24 -33.81
C ALA A 33 21.01 1.56 -34.15
N GLN A 34 20.21 0.52 -34.30
CA GLN A 34 18.77 0.67 -34.30
C GLN A 34 18.39 0.94 -32.84
N GLU A 35 18.21 2.21 -32.50
CA GLU A 35 17.44 2.61 -31.34
C GLU A 35 16.12 1.85 -31.44
N ALA A 36 15.97 0.85 -30.59
CA ALA A 36 14.70 0.21 -30.36
C ALA A 36 13.79 1.29 -29.76
N GLU A 37 13.03 1.96 -30.61
CA GLU A 37 11.84 2.70 -30.22
C GLU A 37 10.94 1.69 -29.50
N GLY A 38 11.00 1.73 -28.16
CA GLY A 38 10.15 0.90 -27.33
C GLY A 38 8.70 1.23 -27.64
N GLU A 39 7.90 0.21 -27.93
CA GLU A 39 6.46 0.38 -28.06
C GLU A 39 5.91 1.07 -26.81
N PRO A 40 4.85 1.90 -26.93
CA PRO A 40 4.26 2.56 -25.77
C PRO A 40 3.80 1.49 -24.77
N SER A 41 4.54 1.32 -23.69
CA SER A 41 4.10 0.48 -22.59
C SER A 41 2.88 1.15 -21.97
N GLU A 42 1.82 0.37 -21.76
CA GLU A 42 0.64 0.81 -21.03
C GLU A 42 1.07 1.50 -19.72
N PRO A 43 0.48 2.66 -19.37
CA PRO A 43 0.85 3.36 -18.15
C PRO A 43 0.74 2.42 -16.95
N PRO A 44 1.64 2.53 -15.96
CA PRO A 44 1.64 1.64 -14.81
C PRO A 44 0.29 1.67 -14.08
N LYS A 45 -0.17 0.51 -13.62
CA LYS A 45 -1.36 0.39 -12.79
C LYS A 45 -1.21 1.22 -11.51
N VAL A 46 -2.23 2.00 -11.20
CA VAL A 46 -2.31 2.80 -9.97
C VAL A 46 -2.75 1.91 -8.82
N SER A 47 -2.01 1.97 -7.72
CA SER A 47 -2.29 1.21 -6.50
C SER A 47 -3.29 1.93 -5.61
N PHE A 48 -4.44 1.30 -5.30
CA PHE A 48 -5.37 1.86 -4.33
C PHE A 48 -4.69 2.05 -2.97
N PHE A 49 -4.03 1.00 -2.47
CA PHE A 49 -3.47 0.98 -1.12
C PHE A 49 -2.33 1.98 -0.92
N ARG A 50 -1.47 2.14 -1.93
CA ARG A 50 -0.24 2.95 -1.84
C ARG A 50 -0.42 4.39 -2.34
N GLU A 51 -1.29 4.63 -3.31
CA GLU A 51 -1.37 5.93 -3.99
C GLU A 51 -2.72 6.63 -3.74
N VAL A 52 -3.84 5.92 -3.86
CA VAL A 52 -5.18 6.51 -3.70
C VAL A 52 -5.55 6.72 -2.24
N ARG A 53 -5.41 5.68 -1.42
CA ARG A 53 -5.85 5.67 -0.03
C ARG A 53 -5.21 6.79 0.80
N PRO A 54 -3.91 7.12 0.68
CA PRO A 54 -3.33 8.27 1.38
C PRO A 54 -3.98 9.60 1.02
N ILE A 55 -4.36 9.81 -0.25
CA ILE A 55 -5.06 11.01 -0.70
C ILE A 55 -6.43 11.11 -0.02
N LEU A 56 -7.19 10.00 -0.01
CA LEU A 56 -8.50 9.96 0.67
C LEU A 56 -8.36 10.20 2.19
N GLN A 57 -7.34 9.61 2.82
CA GLN A 57 -7.04 9.80 4.25
C GLN A 57 -6.76 11.25 4.60
N GLU A 58 -5.93 11.93 3.82
CA GLU A 58 -5.52 13.30 4.08
C GLU A 58 -6.64 14.32 3.83
N HIS A 59 -7.35 14.17 2.71
CA HIS A 59 -8.23 15.22 2.20
C HIS A 59 -9.71 14.98 2.48
N CYS A 60 -10.15 13.73 2.65
CA CYS A 60 -11.57 13.39 2.65
C CYS A 60 -12.08 12.83 3.98
N GLN A 61 -11.33 11.90 4.60
CA GLN A 61 -11.82 11.08 5.71
C GLN A 61 -12.12 11.86 7.00
N GLY A 62 -11.61 13.09 7.16
CA GLY A 62 -11.97 13.93 8.32
C GLY A 62 -13.47 14.27 8.39
N CYS A 63 -14.15 14.34 7.23
CA CYS A 63 -15.57 14.69 7.13
C CYS A 63 -16.44 13.62 6.45
N HIS A 64 -15.84 12.55 5.92
CA HIS A 64 -16.53 11.46 5.22
C HIS A 64 -16.15 10.12 5.85
N GLN A 65 -16.61 9.90 7.07
CA GLN A 65 -16.33 8.74 7.90
C GLN A 65 -17.56 8.34 8.71
N PRO A 66 -17.65 7.13 9.30
CA PRO A 66 -18.88 6.64 9.90
C PRO A 66 -19.49 7.57 10.96
N ALA A 67 -18.68 8.27 11.75
CA ALA A 67 -19.17 9.21 12.77
C ALA A 67 -19.47 10.62 12.23
N LYS A 68 -19.06 10.94 11.00
CA LYS A 68 -19.35 12.22 10.33
C LYS A 68 -19.44 11.97 8.82
N ARG A 69 -20.67 11.82 8.32
CA ARG A 69 -20.96 11.42 6.93
C ARG A 69 -21.40 12.62 6.11
N GLY A 70 -20.46 13.50 5.73
CA GLY A 70 -20.78 14.64 4.87
C GLY A 70 -21.40 14.18 3.54
N GLY A 71 -22.58 14.67 3.19
CA GLY A 71 -23.29 14.21 1.98
C GLY A 71 -23.63 12.71 2.00
N ASP A 72 -23.77 12.12 3.19
CA ASP A 72 -23.94 10.68 3.46
C ASP A 72 -22.83 9.72 2.99
N TYR A 73 -21.71 10.26 2.52
CA TYR A 73 -20.57 9.47 2.05
C TYR A 73 -19.64 8.98 3.18
N VAL A 74 -19.12 7.76 3.02
CA VAL A 74 -18.07 7.15 3.86
C VAL A 74 -16.91 6.74 2.96
N LEU A 75 -15.75 7.36 3.16
CA LEU A 75 -14.54 7.18 2.34
C LEU A 75 -13.41 6.46 3.12
N THR A 76 -13.72 5.92 4.30
CA THR A 76 -12.80 5.12 5.12
C THR A 76 -12.86 3.62 4.81
N ASP A 77 -13.87 3.20 4.06
CA ASP A 77 -14.10 1.81 3.67
C ASP A 77 -14.19 1.75 2.14
N PHE A 78 -13.42 0.85 1.54
CA PHE A 78 -13.41 0.66 0.09
C PHE A 78 -14.79 0.22 -0.42
N ALA A 79 -15.47 -0.68 0.30
CA ALA A 79 -16.79 -1.18 -0.11
C ALA A 79 -17.85 -0.06 -0.17
N ALA A 80 -17.68 0.98 0.63
CA ALA A 80 -18.58 2.12 0.66
C ALA A 80 -18.40 3.09 -0.53
N LEU A 81 -17.31 2.99 -1.30
CA LEU A 81 -17.05 3.90 -2.43
C LEU A 81 -18.05 3.74 -3.58
N GLY A 82 -18.65 2.55 -3.72
CA GLY A 82 -19.74 2.32 -4.68
C GLY A 82 -21.13 2.72 -4.17
N THR A 83 -21.24 3.23 -2.93
CA THR A 83 -22.54 3.54 -2.32
C THR A 83 -22.96 4.98 -2.65
N PRO A 84 -24.20 5.19 -3.14
CA PRO A 84 -24.77 6.52 -3.31
C PRO A 84 -24.88 7.30 -2.00
N GLY A 85 -24.62 8.61 -2.07
CA GLY A 85 -24.82 9.55 -0.96
C GLY A 85 -26.12 10.34 -1.09
N GLU A 86 -26.18 11.50 -0.45
CA GLU A 86 -27.34 12.42 -0.50
C GLU A 86 -27.66 12.89 -1.92
N SER A 87 -26.67 12.94 -2.82
CA SER A 87 -26.89 13.34 -4.22
C SER A 87 -27.33 12.20 -5.12
N GLU A 88 -27.60 11.01 -4.57
CA GLU A 88 -27.97 9.78 -5.29
C GLU A 88 -26.88 9.24 -6.25
N GLU A 89 -25.70 9.85 -6.26
CA GLU A 89 -24.54 9.43 -7.06
C GLU A 89 -23.55 8.64 -6.21
N PRO A 90 -22.92 7.57 -6.71
CA PRO A 90 -21.84 6.88 -6.01
C PRO A 90 -20.57 7.75 -5.94
N VAL A 91 -19.70 7.47 -4.97
CA VAL A 91 -18.40 8.16 -4.88
C VAL A 91 -17.55 7.85 -6.12
N VAL A 92 -17.54 6.57 -6.51
CA VAL A 92 -16.75 6.05 -7.62
C VAL A 92 -17.62 5.17 -8.52
N VAL A 93 -17.53 5.42 -9.83
CA VAL A 93 -18.03 4.56 -10.91
C VAL A 93 -16.82 3.91 -11.59
N PRO A 94 -16.53 2.62 -11.37
CA PRO A 94 -15.40 1.94 -11.98
C PRO A 94 -15.39 2.07 -13.50
N GLY A 95 -14.26 2.52 -14.06
CA GLY A 95 -14.05 2.73 -15.49
C GLY A 95 -14.58 4.06 -16.04
N ASP A 96 -15.28 4.86 -15.23
CA ASP A 96 -15.87 6.14 -15.66
C ASP A 96 -15.59 7.25 -14.62
N PRO A 97 -14.44 7.94 -14.73
CA PRO A 97 -14.12 9.04 -13.84
C PRO A 97 -15.07 10.24 -13.97
N ASP A 98 -15.60 10.50 -15.17
CA ASP A 98 -16.46 11.66 -15.41
C ASP A 98 -17.84 11.49 -14.77
N SER A 99 -18.32 10.25 -14.67
CA SER A 99 -19.53 9.90 -13.92
C SER A 99 -19.27 9.66 -12.42
N SER A 100 -18.02 9.71 -11.95
CA SER A 100 -17.68 9.51 -10.55
C SER A 100 -17.79 10.81 -9.76
N ASN A 101 -18.68 10.86 -8.75
CA ASN A 101 -18.90 12.08 -7.97
C ASN A 101 -17.60 12.57 -7.30
N LEU A 102 -16.69 11.66 -6.92
CA LEU A 102 -15.37 12.03 -6.40
C LEU A 102 -14.64 13.02 -7.31
N ILE A 103 -14.55 12.74 -8.61
CA ILE A 103 -13.86 13.61 -9.58
C ILE A 103 -14.61 14.92 -9.76
N VAL A 104 -15.93 14.84 -9.91
CA VAL A 104 -16.80 16.02 -10.08
C VAL A 104 -16.62 17.04 -8.96
N GLN A 105 -16.43 16.59 -7.71
CA GLN A 105 -16.30 17.48 -6.55
C GLN A 105 -14.90 18.08 -6.38
N ILE A 106 -13.84 17.38 -6.79
CA ILE A 106 -12.45 17.78 -6.53
C ILE A 106 -11.80 18.57 -7.67
N VAL A 107 -12.32 18.48 -8.89
CA VAL A 107 -11.78 19.22 -10.04
C VAL A 107 -12.09 20.72 -9.89
N PRO A 108 -11.06 21.59 -9.86
CA PRO A 108 -11.27 23.03 -9.73
C PRO A 108 -11.99 23.64 -10.94
N ARG A 109 -12.94 24.55 -10.68
CA ARG A 109 -13.56 25.44 -11.67
C ARG A 109 -13.34 26.88 -11.20
N ASP A 110 -12.79 27.73 -12.07
CA ASP A 110 -12.41 29.10 -11.73
C ASP A 110 -11.53 29.20 -10.48
N GLY A 111 -10.61 28.24 -10.33
CA GLY A 111 -9.64 28.18 -9.22
C GLY A 111 -10.17 27.60 -7.89
N ASN A 112 -11.44 27.16 -7.85
CA ASN A 112 -12.04 26.59 -6.64
C ASN A 112 -12.66 25.21 -6.92
N ALA A 113 -12.53 24.28 -5.97
CA ALA A 113 -13.19 22.99 -6.01
C ALA A 113 -14.27 22.92 -4.91
N ALA A 114 -15.31 22.11 -5.11
CA ALA A 114 -16.34 21.92 -4.09
C ALA A 114 -15.81 21.13 -2.88
N MET A 115 -14.83 20.24 -3.13
CA MET A 115 -14.08 19.51 -2.14
C MET A 115 -12.57 19.69 -2.33
N PRO A 116 -11.79 19.73 -1.24
CA PRO A 116 -12.24 19.63 0.15
C PRO A 116 -12.82 20.97 0.67
N LYS A 117 -13.93 20.92 1.41
CA LYS A 117 -14.57 22.14 1.96
C LYS A 117 -13.61 22.94 2.84
N ASP A 118 -13.62 24.26 2.65
CA ASP A 118 -12.84 25.24 3.41
C ASP A 118 -11.31 24.98 3.39
N LYS A 119 -10.83 24.27 2.36
CA LYS A 119 -9.42 23.97 2.13
C LYS A 119 -9.03 24.29 0.68
N PRO A 120 -7.74 24.46 0.40
CA PRO A 120 -7.26 24.52 -0.98
C PRO A 120 -7.67 23.26 -1.76
N PRO A 121 -7.91 23.38 -3.08
CA PRO A 121 -8.10 22.22 -3.94
C PRO A 121 -6.89 21.26 -3.90
N LEU A 122 -7.14 20.01 -4.30
CA LEU A 122 -6.07 19.03 -4.47
C LEU A 122 -5.08 19.48 -5.55
N HIS A 123 -3.86 18.97 -5.47
CA HIS A 123 -2.89 19.13 -6.55
C HIS A 123 -3.32 18.33 -7.77
N GLU A 124 -3.02 18.86 -8.97
CA GLU A 124 -3.34 18.20 -10.25
C GLU A 124 -2.84 16.75 -10.30
N GLU A 125 -1.64 16.49 -9.78
CA GLU A 125 -1.06 15.14 -9.72
C GLU A 125 -1.91 14.16 -8.88
N GLN A 126 -2.50 14.64 -7.79
CA GLN A 126 -3.38 13.82 -6.94
C GLN A 126 -4.71 13.53 -7.64
N ILE A 127 -5.28 14.54 -8.32
CA ILE A 127 -6.49 14.38 -9.11
C ILE A 127 -6.25 13.36 -10.23
N GLU A 128 -5.12 13.44 -10.92
CA GLU A 128 -4.79 12.51 -12.00
C GLU A 128 -4.49 11.08 -11.50
N VAL A 129 -3.98 10.91 -10.28
CA VAL A 129 -3.89 9.58 -9.64
C VAL A 129 -5.29 9.00 -9.42
N LEU A 130 -6.21 9.79 -8.86
CA LEU A 130 -7.59 9.36 -8.63
C LEU A 130 -8.31 9.04 -9.95
N ARG A 131 -8.17 9.91 -10.96
CA ARG A 131 -8.79 9.75 -12.27
C ARG A 131 -8.32 8.48 -12.97
N ARG A 132 -7.00 8.25 -13.04
CA ARG A 132 -6.42 7.05 -13.65
C ARG A 132 -6.80 5.77 -12.91
N TRP A 133 -6.81 5.79 -11.58
CA TRP A 133 -7.24 4.64 -10.80
C TRP A 133 -8.70 4.27 -11.12
N ILE A 134 -9.59 5.26 -11.22
CA ILE A 134 -10.99 5.01 -11.60
C ILE A 134 -11.09 4.49 -13.03
N GLU A 135 -10.38 5.11 -13.98
CA GLU A 135 -10.27 4.66 -15.38
C GLU A 135 -9.83 3.20 -15.49
N GLN A 136 -8.91 2.77 -14.63
CA GLN A 136 -8.38 1.41 -14.57
C GLN A 136 -9.33 0.41 -13.87
N GLY A 137 -10.55 0.81 -13.54
CA GLY A 137 -11.57 -0.05 -12.93
C GLY A 137 -11.63 0.04 -11.40
N ALA A 138 -10.95 1.01 -10.80
CA ALA A 138 -11.01 1.30 -9.36
C ALA A 138 -10.76 0.08 -8.47
N GLU A 139 -9.78 -0.77 -8.79
CA GLU A 139 -9.52 -2.02 -8.05
C GLU A 139 -8.91 -1.76 -6.65
N ASP A 140 -9.25 -2.60 -5.66
CA ASP A 140 -8.59 -2.65 -4.34
C ASP A 140 -7.42 -3.64 -4.38
N ASP A 141 -6.19 -3.12 -4.30
CA ASP A 141 -4.98 -3.93 -4.19
C ASP A 141 -4.43 -4.02 -2.76
N THR A 142 -5.26 -3.69 -1.75
CA THR A 142 -4.89 -3.80 -0.34
C THR A 142 -4.43 -5.23 -0.02
N PRO A 143 -3.19 -5.43 0.49
CA PRO A 143 -2.71 -6.75 0.84
C PRO A 143 -3.62 -7.43 1.86
N LEU A 144 -3.83 -8.74 1.75
CA LEU A 144 -4.66 -9.49 2.72
C LEU A 144 -4.18 -9.33 4.17
N SER A 145 -2.87 -9.16 4.39
CA SER A 145 -2.30 -8.84 5.71
C SER A 145 -2.85 -7.57 6.34
N ASN A 146 -3.41 -6.66 5.53
CA ASN A 146 -4.01 -5.40 5.93
C ASN A 146 -5.55 -5.43 5.94
N GLN A 147 -6.15 -6.59 5.64
CA GLN A 147 -7.59 -6.82 5.68
C GLN A 147 -8.00 -7.74 6.85
N VAL A 148 -7.05 -8.16 7.69
CA VAL A 148 -7.34 -9.02 8.85
C VAL A 148 -7.94 -8.19 9.99
N THR A 149 -9.16 -8.52 10.39
CA THR A 149 -9.75 -8.01 11.63
C THR A 149 -8.99 -8.61 12.82
N ILE A 150 -8.39 -7.75 13.65
CA ILE A 150 -7.74 -8.14 14.90
C ILE A 150 -8.57 -7.58 16.05
N ASP A 151 -9.27 -8.47 16.74
CA ASP A 151 -10.13 -8.15 17.88
C ASP A 151 -10.08 -9.29 18.92
N ALA A 152 -10.92 -9.23 19.95
CA ALA A 152 -10.93 -10.23 21.01
C ALA A 152 -11.43 -11.61 20.51
N GLU A 153 -12.33 -11.63 19.53
CA GLU A 153 -12.89 -12.83 18.92
C GLU A 153 -12.00 -13.40 17.81
N HIS A 154 -11.15 -12.56 17.20
CA HIS A 154 -10.20 -12.86 16.13
C HIS A 154 -8.78 -12.43 16.55
N PRO A 155 -8.16 -13.12 17.51
CA PRO A 155 -6.84 -12.76 18.00
C PRO A 155 -5.78 -12.93 16.89
N PRO A 156 -4.66 -12.17 16.96
CA PRO A 156 -3.60 -12.26 15.97
C PRO A 156 -2.95 -13.65 15.95
N VAL A 157 -2.69 -14.17 14.74
CA VAL A 157 -1.96 -15.44 14.56
C VAL A 157 -0.48 -15.15 14.38
N TYR A 158 0.31 -15.46 15.40
CA TYR A 158 1.77 -15.29 15.36
C TYR A 158 2.45 -16.43 14.59
N THR A 159 3.01 -16.13 13.42
CA THR A 159 3.84 -17.07 12.64
C THR A 159 5.32 -17.04 13.03
N GLN A 160 5.72 -16.00 13.76
CA GLN A 160 7.03 -15.83 14.37
C GLN A 160 6.85 -15.37 15.83
N PRO A 161 7.82 -15.62 16.71
CA PRO A 161 7.75 -15.10 18.08
C PRO A 161 7.51 -13.58 18.07
N PRO A 162 6.45 -13.09 18.76
CA PRO A 162 6.16 -11.66 18.79
C PRO A 162 7.27 -10.88 19.48
N VAL A 163 7.46 -9.63 19.05
CA VAL A 163 8.33 -8.69 19.75
C VAL A 163 7.61 -8.25 21.02
N VAL A 164 8.09 -8.71 22.17
CA VAL A 164 7.61 -8.26 23.47
C VAL A 164 8.21 -6.89 23.77
N THR A 165 7.38 -5.86 23.73
CA THR A 165 7.81 -4.47 23.97
C THR A 165 7.66 -4.05 25.43
N SER A 166 6.77 -4.69 26.18
CA SER A 166 6.58 -4.43 27.61
C SER A 166 6.03 -5.65 28.34
N VAL A 167 6.35 -5.73 29.64
CA VAL A 167 5.83 -6.73 30.57
C VAL A 167 5.52 -6.08 31.91
N ALA A 168 4.49 -6.57 32.59
CA ALA A 168 4.14 -6.15 33.95
C ALA A 168 3.72 -7.37 34.78
N VAL A 169 4.18 -7.45 36.01
CA VAL A 169 3.80 -8.51 36.96
C VAL A 169 2.83 -7.91 37.97
N ALA A 170 1.76 -8.63 38.28
CA ALA A 170 0.80 -8.22 39.30
C ALA A 170 1.48 -8.11 40.69
N PRO A 171 1.02 -7.22 41.59
CA PRO A 171 1.67 -7.04 42.89
C PRO A 171 1.71 -8.31 43.75
N GLN A 172 0.74 -9.21 43.57
CA GLN A 172 0.68 -10.51 44.25
C GLN A 172 1.61 -11.56 43.62
N GLY A 173 2.13 -11.30 42.41
CA GLY A 173 3.03 -12.18 41.69
C GLY A 173 2.36 -13.34 40.95
N ASP A 174 1.03 -13.41 40.94
CA ASP A 174 0.21 -14.49 40.35
C ASP A 174 -0.12 -14.28 38.88
N TRP A 175 0.07 -13.07 38.34
CA TRP A 175 -0.17 -12.74 36.93
C TRP A 175 1.00 -12.01 36.29
N LEU A 176 1.28 -12.36 35.03
CA LEU A 176 2.17 -11.66 34.12
C LEU A 176 1.38 -11.16 32.91
N ALA A 177 1.36 -9.85 32.72
CA ALA A 177 0.85 -9.21 31.51
C ALA A 177 2.00 -8.96 30.52
N VAL A 178 1.82 -9.37 29.27
CA VAL A 178 2.79 -9.22 28.18
C VAL A 178 2.13 -8.50 27.02
N SER A 179 2.79 -7.48 26.46
CA SER A 179 2.29 -6.82 25.26
C SER A 179 2.39 -7.72 24.03
N GLY A 180 1.28 -7.78 23.26
CA GLY A 180 1.19 -8.43 21.96
C GLY A 180 0.85 -7.43 20.85
N TYR A 181 0.66 -7.94 19.63
CA TYR A 181 0.22 -7.13 18.50
C TYR A 181 -1.29 -6.84 18.63
N HIS A 182 -1.65 -5.62 19.01
CA HIS A 182 -3.03 -5.20 19.32
C HIS A 182 -3.70 -5.94 20.49
N GLU A 183 -2.93 -6.56 21.39
CA GLU A 183 -3.47 -7.27 22.55
C GLU A 183 -2.55 -7.22 23.79
N VAL A 184 -3.08 -7.63 24.94
CA VAL A 184 -2.33 -7.89 26.17
C VAL A 184 -2.59 -9.33 26.61
N LEU A 185 -1.55 -10.14 26.62
CA LEU A 185 -1.61 -11.54 27.03
C LEU A 185 -1.41 -11.65 28.54
N LEU A 186 -2.35 -12.31 29.24
CA LEU A 186 -2.28 -12.56 30.67
C LEU A 186 -1.91 -14.02 30.94
N PHE A 187 -0.78 -14.22 31.62
CA PHE A 187 -0.30 -15.54 32.03
C PHE A 187 -0.40 -15.68 33.54
N ALA A 188 -0.99 -16.77 34.02
CA ALA A 188 -0.91 -17.14 35.42
C ALA A 188 0.50 -17.61 35.74
N VAL A 189 1.09 -17.05 36.80
CA VAL A 189 2.41 -17.42 37.30
C VAL A 189 2.19 -18.25 38.57
N THR A 190 2.43 -19.55 38.45
CA THR A 190 2.33 -20.53 39.55
C THR A 190 3.55 -20.52 40.43
#